data_AF-A0A7C7NGL7-F1
#
_entry.id   AF-A0A7C7NGL7-F1
#
_cell.length_a   1.000
_cell.length_b   1.000
_cell.length_c   1.000
_cell.angle_alpha   90.00
_cell.angle_beta   90.00
_cell.angle_gamma   90.00
#
_symmetry.space_group_name_H-M   'P 1'
#
loop_
_entity.id
_entity.type
_entity.pdbx_description
1 polymer ?
#
loop_
_entity_poly.entity_id
_entity_poly.type
_entity_poly.pdbx_seq_one_letter_code
_entity_poly.pdbx_strand_id
1 'polypeptide(L)' 'MSRWLRFIAGSVLLVVTLIGILPAACVHWFWKAFLIFMALNQIQSAFTNWCPVMDFLRALKVKECKC' A
#
# COMPACT_ATOMS: atom_id res chain seq x y z
N MET A 1 10.72 -11.57 -1.08
CA MET A 1 9.97 -10.66 -1.97
C MET A 1 10.92 -9.60 -2.50
N SER A 2 11.02 -9.45 -3.82
CA SER A 2 11.91 -8.49 -4.47
C SER A 2 11.45 -7.06 -4.22
N ARG A 3 12.38 -6.17 -3.88
CA ARG A 3 12.13 -4.74 -3.61
C ARG A 3 11.39 -4.03 -4.75
N TRP A 4 11.75 -4.38 -5.98
CA TRP A 4 11.10 -3.91 -7.21
C TRP A 4 9.63 -4.33 -7.34
N LEU A 5 9.27 -5.53 -6.87
CA LEU A 5 7.88 -6.00 -6.92
C LEU A 5 6.97 -5.13 -6.04
N ARG A 6 7.46 -4.71 -4.87
CA ARG A 6 6.75 -3.81 -3.96
C ARG A 6 6.54 -2.43 -4.60
N PHE A 7 7.57 -1.92 -5.27
CA PHE A 7 7.52 -0.64 -5.96
C PHE A 7 6.54 -0.65 -7.14
N ILE A 8 6.59 -1.67 -7.98
CA ILE A 8 5.68 -1.82 -9.14
C ILE A 8 4.24 -1.98 -8.65
N ALA A 9 3.99 -2.80 -7.63
CA ALA A 9 2.65 -2.94 -7.07
C ALA A 9 2.11 -1.62 -6.48
N GLY A 10 2.93 -0.88 -5.74
CA GLY A 10 2.55 0.42 -5.17
C GLY A 10 2.29 1.50 -6.22
N SER A 11 3.13 1.57 -7.26
CA SER A 11 2.98 2.53 -8.36
C SER A 11 1.74 2.25 -9.21
N VAL A 12 1.45 0.98 -9.53
CA VAL A 12 0.21 0.61 -10.23
C VAL A 12 -1.01 0.97 -9.39
N LEU A 13 -1.00 0.69 -8.08
CA LEU A 13 -2.10 1.08 -7.18
C LEU A 13 -2.31 2.59 -7.15
N LEU A 14 -1.23 3.37 -7.14
CA LEU A 14 -1.29 4.83 -7.18
C LEU A 14 -1.93 5.33 -8.48
N VAL A 15 -1.50 4.78 -9.63
CA VAL A 15 -2.04 5.12 -10.95
C VAL A 15 -3.53 4.79 -11.04
N VAL A 16 -3.94 3.59 -10.62
CA VAL A 16 -5.35 3.17 -10.61
C VAL A 16 -6.18 4.07 -9.69
N THR A 17 -5.63 4.47 -8.54
CA THR A 17 -6.33 5.37 -7.62
C THR A 17 -6.50 6.77 -8.20
N LEU A 18 -5.44 7.33 -8.80
CA LEU A 18 -5.50 8.67 -9.41
C LEU A 18 -6.41 8.74 -10.64
N ILE A 19 -6.34 7.74 -11.52
CA ILE A 19 -7.07 7.76 -12.79
C ILE A 19 -8.47 7.18 -12.64
N GLY A 20 -8.63 6.09 -11.88
CA GLY A 20 -9.91 5.38 -11.75
C GLY A 20 -10.76 5.88 -10.59
N ILE A 21 -10.19 5.99 -9.39
CA ILE A 21 -10.95 6.23 -8.16
C ILE A 21 -11.14 7.72 -7.87
N LEU A 22 -10.15 8.56 -8.15
CA LEU A 22 -10.21 10.01 -7.90
C LEU A 22 -11.37 10.71 -8.64
N PRO A 23 -11.66 10.42 -9.93
CA PRO A 23 -12.81 11.03 -10.61
C PRO A 23 -14.16 10.40 -10.24
N ALA A 24 -14.19 9.24 -9.59
CA ALA A 24 -15.45 8.58 -9.23
C ALA A 24 -16.21 9.38 -8.15
N ALA A 25 -17.35 9.98 -8.50
CA ALA A 25 -18.16 10.78 -7.57
C ALA A 25 -18.82 9.95 -6.45
N CYS A 26 -19.01 8.65 -6.66
CA CYS A 26 -19.65 7.75 -5.71
C CYS A 26 -18.74 7.30 -4.55
N VAL A 27 -17.44 7.60 -4.62
CA VAL A 27 -16.48 7.18 -3.59
C VAL A 27 -16.29 8.30 -2.58
N HIS A 28 -16.59 8.02 -1.31
CA HIS A 28 -16.39 8.96 -0.22
C HIS A 28 -14.91 9.41 -0.13
N TRP A 29 -14.68 10.69 0.20
CA TRP A 29 -13.34 11.30 0.24
C TRP A 29 -12.33 10.51 1.09
N PHE A 30 -12.79 9.97 2.21
CA PHE A 30 -11.99 9.12 3.10
C PHE A 30 -11.32 7.95 2.36
N TRP A 31 -12.06 7.24 1.50
CA TRP A 31 -11.54 6.09 0.77
C TRP A 31 -10.51 6.49 -0.28
N LYS A 32 -10.68 7.65 -0.91
CA LYS A 32 -9.68 8.19 -1.87
C LYS A 32 -8.37 8.49 -1.15
N ALA A 33 -8.43 9.19 -0.01
CA ALA A 33 -7.27 9.49 0.81
C ALA A 33 -6.60 8.21 1.35
N PHE A 34 -7.39 7.24 1.80
CA PHE A 34 -6.89 5.96 2.30
C PHE A 34 -6.15 5.17 1.21
N LEU A 35 -6.69 5.09 -0.01
CA LEU A 35 -6.04 4.40 -1.13
C LEU A 35 -4.73 5.08 -1.54
N ILE A 36 -4.70 6.41 -1.58
CA ILE A 36 -3.47 7.17 -1.84
C ILE A 36 -2.44 6.90 -0.75
N PHE A 37 -2.85 6.94 0.52
CA PHE A 37 -2.00 6.62 1.66
C PHE A 37 -1.42 5.20 1.54
N MET A 38 -2.26 4.20 1.26
CA MET A 38 -1.83 2.81 1.07
C MET A 38 -0.81 2.67 -0.07
N ALA A 39 -1.03 3.33 -1.20
CA ALA A 39 -0.10 3.30 -2.33
C ALA A 39 1.27 3.93 -1.97
N LEU A 40 1.26 5.06 -1.26
CA LEU A 40 2.48 5.71 -0.79
C LEU A 40 3.26 4.85 0.21
N ASN A 41 2.58 4.21 1.16
CA ASN A 41 3.23 3.30 2.12
C ASN A 41 3.85 2.07 1.42
N GLN A 42 3.19 1.54 0.39
CA GLN A 42 3.72 0.42 -0.40
C GLN A 42 4.99 0.81 -1.16
N ILE A 43 5.01 2.02 -1.74
CA ILE A 43 6.20 2.59 -2.40
C ILE A 43 7.30 2.84 -1.38
N GLN A 44 6.99 3.42 -0.23
CA GLN A 44 7.95 3.67 0.85
C GLN A 44 8.59 2.37 1.34
N SER A 45 7.80 1.31 1.53
CA SER A 45 8.27 -0.03 1.88
C SER A 45 9.27 -0.60 0.86
N ALA A 46 9.17 -0.22 -0.42
CA ALA A 46 10.18 -0.57 -1.40
C ALA A 46 11.50 0.18 -1.22
N PHE A 47 11.53 1.36 -0.58
CA PHE A 47 12.79 2.08 -0.35
C PHE A 47 13.38 1.79 1.03
N THR A 48 12.54 1.76 2.07
CA THR A 48 12.96 1.64 3.47
C THR A 48 12.93 0.20 3.99
N ASN A 49 12.40 -0.76 3.22
CA ASN A 49 12.07 -2.12 3.67
C ASN A 49 11.12 -2.17 4.88
N TRP A 50 10.52 -1.03 5.24
CA TRP A 50 9.64 -0.89 6.38
C TRP A 50 8.20 -0.80 5.91
N CYS A 51 7.34 -1.67 6.41
CA CYS A 51 5.93 -1.70 6.07
C CYS A 51 5.10 -1.66 7.37
N PRO A 52 4.32 -0.61 7.63
CA PRO A 52 3.56 -0.48 8.87
C PRO A 52 2.58 -1.64 9.09
N VAL A 53 2.07 -2.26 8.02
CA VAL A 53 1.22 -3.46 8.10
C VAL A 53 1.98 -4.64 8.69
N MET A 54 3.26 -4.83 8.36
CA MET A 54 4.04 -5.94 8.93
C MET A 54 4.29 -5.74 10.42
N ASP A 55 4.49 -4.49 10.84
CA ASP A 55 4.63 -4.15 12.26
C ASP A 55 3.32 -4.29 13.02
N PHE A 56 2.20 -3.92 12.39
CA PHE A 56 0.87 -4.17 12.94
C PHE A 56 0.59 -5.68 13.08
N LEU A 57 0.92 -6.49 12.08
CA LEU A 57 0.77 -7.94 12.14
C LEU A 57 1.70 -8.59 13.18
N ARG A 58 2.92 -8.07 13.34
CA ARG A 58 3.83 -8.46 14.44
C ARG A 58 3.24 -8.11 15.80
N ALA A 59 2.63 -6.94 15.95
CA ALA A 59 1.92 -6.54 17.17
C ALA A 59 0.75 -7.48 17.48
N LEU A 60 0.04 -7.96 16.46
CA LEU A 60 -1.00 -8.97 16.56
C LEU A 60 -0.46 -10.41 16.74
N LYS A 61 0.86 -10.60 16.88
CA LYS A 61 1.54 -11.91 17.04
C LYS A 61 1.19 -12.92 15.92
N VAL A 62 0.86 -12.42 14.74
CA VAL A 62 0.65 -13.27 13.56
C VAL A 62 2.01 -13.88 13.19
N LYS A 63 2.07 -15.21 13.10
CA LYS A 63 3.30 -15.91 12.74
C LYS A 63 3.65 -15.61 11.29
N GLU A 64 4.79 -14.97 11.06
CA GLU A 64 5.35 -14.84 9.72
C GLU A 64 5.84 -16.22 9.28
N CYS A 65 5.28 -16.76 8.19
CA CYS A 65 5.91 -17.89 7.51
C CYS A 65 7.22 -17.41 6.90
N LYS A 66 8.35 -17.81 7.51
CA LYS A 66 9.68 -17.70 6.93
C LYS A 66 9.88 -18.85 5.95
N CYS A 67 10.10 -18.53 4.68
CA CYS A 67 10.84 -19.37 3.76
C CYS A 67 12.30 -18.94 3.79
#